data_AF-A0A8G1RC59-F1
#
_entry.id   AF-A0A8G1RC59-F1
#
_cell.length_a   1.000
_cell.length_b   1.000
_cell.length_c   1.000
_cell.angle_alpha   90.00
_cell.angle_beta   90.00
_cell.angle_gamma   90.00
#
_symmetry.space_group_name_H-M   'P 1'
#
loop_
_entity.id
_entity.type
_entity.pdbx_description
1 polymer ?
#
loop_
_entity_poly.entity_id
_entity_poly.type
_entity_poly.pdbx_seq_one_letter_code
_entity_poly.pdbx_strand_id
1 'polypeptide(L)'
;MLPKRLIVCCDGTWKDSTADSQEPPSNVTRLTRTLSRVAVVEENGVNKEIPQIVYYQKGVGTGLADKYFGGVAGIGISANVRAAYGFLVDNYEEGDKIYFFGFSRGAYTARAIAGIVCELGLLTPRGMDNFATVYDDFYDRKLPVYDEEKRRQLGFRDPLPRFTVEIVGVWDTVAFHKPWMFGNWSGEKLEFRNTLLSREVKYAFHALALDEERSAYQPTLWHQPENADGQELLQVWFSGVHTDVGGGGQDPRLANITLAWMIAQCTKHNQLSFDIEEYLFDRPPRPLETDTAPWATAFGKTNTGSFARTVETILGGKSKRTPLQYKQTGDGNPQPTNEVIHASIEDRVLSGKGTIAGAVLWPSLVIERLTPDQEWVLDSGGKLVQAPVLKEELFMKGRIRTVHVDEVD
;
A
#
# COMPACT_ATOMS: atom_id res chain seq x y z
N MET A 1 -19.32 -4.99 23.51
CA MET A 1 -18.20 -4.04 23.71
C MET A 1 -18.37 -2.89 22.72
N LEU A 2 -17.67 -1.77 22.90
CA LEU A 2 -17.61 -0.74 21.85
C LEU A 2 -16.88 -1.33 20.63
N PRO A 3 -17.30 -1.00 19.39
CA PRO A 3 -16.58 -1.41 18.19
C PRO A 3 -15.10 -1.02 18.24
N LYS A 4 -14.26 -1.86 17.66
CA LYS A 4 -12.81 -1.69 17.55
C LYS A 4 -12.40 -1.47 16.10
N ARG A 5 -11.19 -0.98 15.91
CA ARG A 5 -10.52 -0.90 14.61
C ARG A 5 -9.40 -1.93 14.57
N LEU A 6 -9.57 -2.98 13.77
CA LEU A 6 -8.56 -4.02 13.56
C LEU A 6 -7.69 -3.64 12.36
N ILE A 7 -6.40 -3.44 12.58
CA ILE A 7 -5.49 -2.87 11.59
C ILE A 7 -4.39 -3.88 11.28
N VAL A 8 -4.37 -4.36 10.03
CA VAL A 8 -3.41 -5.34 9.53
C VAL A 8 -2.38 -4.65 8.65
N CYS A 9 -1.13 -4.61 9.10
CA CYS A 9 -0.02 -3.97 8.39
C CYS A 9 0.97 -5.05 7.88
N CYS A 10 1.12 -5.18 6.57
CA CYS A 10 1.96 -6.19 5.92
C CYS A 10 3.13 -5.53 5.19
N ASP A 11 4.36 -5.73 5.68
CA ASP A 11 5.55 -5.11 5.08
C ASP A 11 6.07 -5.88 3.84
N GLY A 12 6.88 -5.21 3.02
CA GLY A 12 7.50 -5.77 1.83
C GLY A 12 8.58 -6.80 2.14
N THR A 13 8.77 -7.76 1.24
CA THR A 13 9.80 -8.81 1.33
C THR A 13 11.19 -8.24 1.56
N TRP A 14 11.98 -8.90 2.41
CA TRP A 14 13.32 -8.50 2.86
C TRP A 14 13.39 -7.24 3.74
N LYS A 15 12.25 -6.61 4.05
CA LYS A 15 12.19 -5.60 5.11
C LYS A 15 11.89 -6.29 6.43
N ASP A 16 12.88 -6.24 7.32
CA ASP A 16 12.75 -6.70 8.69
C ASP A 16 13.13 -5.57 9.66
N SER A 17 12.15 -4.75 10.01
CA SER A 17 12.30 -3.75 11.08
C SER A 17 12.32 -4.37 12.48
N THR A 18 12.23 -5.70 12.58
CA THR A 18 12.25 -6.51 13.82
C THR A 18 13.50 -7.39 13.94
N ALA A 19 14.36 -7.46 12.92
CA ALA A 19 15.66 -8.13 12.97
C ALA A 19 16.79 -7.10 13.07
N ASP A 20 17.98 -7.60 13.41
CA ASP A 20 19.26 -6.87 13.57
C ASP A 20 19.79 -6.24 12.25
N SER A 21 18.92 -5.63 11.45
CA SER A 21 19.30 -4.90 10.24
C SER A 21 19.37 -3.41 10.51
N GLN A 22 20.52 -2.80 10.24
CA GLN A 22 20.75 -1.34 10.30
C GLN A 22 20.09 -0.61 9.11
N GLU A 23 18.94 -1.09 8.63
CA GLU A 23 18.24 -0.50 7.48
C GLU A 23 17.11 0.43 7.94
N PRO A 24 16.90 1.58 7.26
CA PRO A 24 15.77 2.44 7.51
C PRO A 24 14.42 1.69 7.37
N PRO A 25 13.41 2.06 8.18
CA PRO A 25 12.11 1.41 8.14
C PRO A 25 11.32 1.75 6.86
N SER A 26 10.45 0.84 6.43
CA SER A 26 9.47 1.09 5.37
C SER A 26 8.38 2.08 5.84
N ASN A 27 7.60 2.60 4.90
CA ASN A 27 6.42 3.40 5.23
C ASN A 27 5.33 2.57 5.94
N VAL A 28 5.25 1.26 5.74
CA VAL A 28 4.34 0.38 6.52
C VAL A 28 4.78 0.36 7.98
N THR A 29 6.08 0.14 8.25
CA THR A 29 6.63 0.18 9.60
C THR A 29 6.41 1.54 10.25
N ARG A 30 6.70 2.63 9.51
CA ARG A 30 6.56 4.00 10.03
C ARG A 30 5.10 4.34 10.33
N LEU A 31 4.17 4.03 9.44
CA LEU A 31 2.72 4.18 9.69
C LEU A 31 2.28 3.36 10.89
N THR A 32 2.76 2.11 11.02
CA THR A 32 2.42 1.24 12.16
C THR A 32 2.85 1.85 13.50
N ARG A 33 4.03 2.50 13.52
CA ARG A 33 4.59 3.12 14.73
C ARG A 33 3.92 4.44 15.10
N THR A 34 3.24 5.10 14.15
CA THR A 34 2.45 6.31 14.43
C THR A 34 1.01 6.02 14.81
N LEU A 35 0.49 4.79 14.67
CA LEU A 35 -0.89 4.49 15.06
C LEU A 35 -1.10 4.66 16.56
N SER A 36 -2.03 5.56 16.94
CA SER A 36 -2.46 5.70 18.33
C SER A 36 -3.14 4.41 18.80
N ARG A 37 -3.08 4.09 20.09
CA ARG A 37 -3.77 2.89 20.63
C ARG A 37 -5.28 3.06 20.73
N VAL A 38 -5.72 4.31 20.83
CA VAL A 38 -7.11 4.71 20.88
C VAL A 38 -7.29 5.83 19.86
N ALA A 39 -8.33 5.71 19.05
CA ALA A 39 -8.80 6.80 18.24
C ALA A 39 -9.87 7.60 18.97
N VAL A 40 -9.79 8.92 18.86
CA VAL A 40 -10.81 9.83 19.37
C VAL A 40 -11.64 10.29 18.20
N VAL A 41 -12.92 9.92 18.19
CA VAL A 41 -13.87 10.30 17.14
C VAL A 41 -14.97 11.14 17.76
N GLU A 42 -15.17 12.34 17.26
CA GLU A 42 -16.33 13.15 17.63
C GLU A 42 -17.56 12.67 16.86
N GLU A 43 -18.59 12.22 17.58
CA GLU A 43 -19.86 11.81 17.00
C GLU A 43 -21.01 12.48 17.77
N ASN A 44 -21.80 13.31 17.08
CA ASN A 44 -22.89 14.08 17.66
C ASN A 44 -22.46 14.96 18.86
N GLY A 45 -21.27 15.57 18.78
CA GLY A 45 -20.72 16.42 19.84
C GLY A 45 -20.18 15.66 21.05
N VAL A 46 -20.06 14.32 20.97
CA VAL A 46 -19.47 13.48 22.01
C VAL A 46 -18.22 12.80 21.47
N ASN A 47 -17.11 12.97 22.19
CA ASN A 47 -15.87 12.25 21.89
C ASN A 47 -16.00 10.80 22.33
N LYS A 48 -15.83 9.89 21.37
CA LYS A 48 -15.79 8.45 21.60
C LYS A 48 -14.37 7.95 21.43
N GLU A 49 -13.94 7.14 22.38
CA GLU A 49 -12.67 6.43 22.33
C GLU A 49 -12.89 5.05 21.71
N ILE A 50 -12.20 4.79 20.61
CA ILE A 50 -12.29 3.55 19.84
C ILE A 50 -10.92 2.86 19.85
N PRO A 51 -10.79 1.64 20.40
CA PRO A 51 -9.53 0.91 20.39
C PRO A 51 -9.04 0.63 18.98
N GLN A 52 -7.74 0.84 18.73
CA GLN A 52 -7.06 0.51 17.48
C GLN A 52 -6.09 -0.65 17.73
N ILE A 53 -6.49 -1.86 17.36
CA ILE A 53 -5.73 -3.09 17.59
C ILE A 53 -4.90 -3.38 16.33
N VAL A 54 -3.59 -3.36 16.48
CA VAL A 54 -2.65 -3.43 15.35
C VAL A 54 -1.98 -4.78 15.30
N TYR A 55 -2.06 -5.42 14.14
CA TYR A 55 -1.28 -6.58 13.76
C TYR A 55 -0.25 -6.18 12.71
N TYR A 56 1.02 -6.44 13.00
CA TYR A 56 2.12 -6.17 12.08
C TYR A 56 2.77 -7.49 11.63
N GLN A 57 2.78 -7.70 10.32
CA GLN A 57 3.40 -8.83 9.67
C GLN A 57 4.65 -8.37 8.92
N LYS A 58 5.80 -8.90 9.33
CA LYS A 58 7.07 -8.69 8.62
C LYS A 58 7.03 -9.32 7.23
N GLY A 59 7.85 -8.77 6.33
CA GLY A 59 7.94 -9.26 4.96
C GLY A 59 8.39 -10.71 4.84
N VAL A 60 7.95 -11.37 3.77
CA VAL A 60 8.38 -12.72 3.38
C VAL A 60 9.90 -12.76 3.16
N GLY A 61 10.58 -13.87 3.46
CA GLY A 61 12.04 -14.04 3.26
C GLY A 61 12.95 -13.54 4.39
N THR A 62 12.39 -13.21 5.56
CA THR A 62 13.12 -12.66 6.72
C THR A 62 13.57 -13.72 7.74
N GLY A 63 13.48 -15.01 7.40
CA GLY A 63 13.98 -16.13 8.20
C GLY A 63 15.41 -16.53 7.82
N LEU A 64 16.20 -17.00 8.80
CA LEU A 64 17.62 -17.42 8.62
C LEU A 64 17.84 -18.48 7.53
N ALA A 65 16.82 -19.26 7.17
CA ALA A 65 16.91 -20.32 6.16
C ALA A 65 16.67 -19.86 4.70
N ASP A 66 16.14 -18.66 4.46
CA ASP A 66 15.68 -18.24 3.13
C ASP A 66 16.58 -17.23 2.42
N LYS A 67 17.69 -16.82 3.06
CA LYS A 67 18.50 -15.66 2.66
C LYS A 67 19.11 -15.75 1.27
N TYR A 68 19.14 -16.93 0.65
CA TYR A 68 19.81 -17.14 -0.63
C TYR A 68 18.91 -17.56 -1.81
N PHE A 69 17.67 -18.03 -1.59
CA PHE A 69 16.81 -18.46 -2.71
C PHE A 69 15.28 -18.25 -2.53
N GLY A 70 14.78 -17.92 -1.33
CA GLY A 70 13.33 -18.03 -1.03
C GLY A 70 12.46 -16.81 -1.35
N GLY A 71 13.02 -15.59 -1.33
CA GLY A 71 12.24 -14.35 -1.39
C GLY A 71 11.59 -14.01 -2.75
N VAL A 72 11.82 -14.80 -3.80
CA VAL A 72 11.28 -14.52 -5.15
C VAL A 72 10.18 -15.53 -5.55
N ALA A 73 10.07 -16.68 -4.90
CA ALA A 73 9.13 -17.76 -5.24
C ALA A 73 7.77 -17.69 -4.50
N GLY A 74 7.58 -16.70 -3.62
CA GLY A 74 6.34 -16.52 -2.83
C GLY A 74 6.10 -17.58 -1.74
N ILE A 75 7.11 -18.40 -1.44
CA ILE A 75 7.13 -19.33 -0.29
C ILE A 75 6.91 -18.52 0.98
N GLY A 76 5.82 -18.81 1.71
CA GLY A 76 5.47 -18.14 2.97
C GLY A 76 4.37 -17.07 2.88
N ILE A 77 3.86 -16.76 1.68
CA ILE A 77 2.71 -15.84 1.54
C ILE A 77 1.44 -16.45 2.13
N SER A 78 1.13 -17.70 1.79
CA SER A 78 -0.03 -18.40 2.35
C SER A 78 -0.02 -18.43 3.88
N ALA A 79 1.16 -18.60 4.48
CA ALA A 79 1.36 -18.54 5.93
C ALA A 79 1.08 -17.14 6.51
N ASN A 80 1.59 -16.08 5.87
CA ASN A 80 1.32 -14.70 6.29
C ASN A 80 -0.17 -14.34 6.15
N VAL A 81 -0.82 -14.75 5.04
CA VAL A 81 -2.26 -14.56 4.85
C VAL A 81 -3.04 -15.30 5.94
N ARG A 82 -2.69 -16.57 6.23
CA ARG A 82 -3.33 -17.36 7.29
C ARG A 82 -3.18 -16.71 8.66
N ALA A 83 -1.98 -16.24 9.01
CA ALA A 83 -1.70 -15.64 10.31
C ALA A 83 -2.47 -14.32 10.50
N ALA A 84 -2.45 -13.45 9.49
CA ALA A 84 -3.18 -12.18 9.52
C ALA A 84 -4.70 -12.37 9.52
N TYR A 85 -5.20 -13.34 8.74
CA TYR A 85 -6.62 -13.69 8.75
C TYR A 85 -7.03 -14.31 10.10
N GLY A 86 -6.19 -15.16 10.69
CA GLY A 86 -6.37 -15.69 12.04
C GLY A 86 -6.47 -14.59 13.09
N PHE A 87 -5.60 -13.58 13.03
CA PHE A 87 -5.70 -12.39 13.88
C PHE A 87 -7.09 -11.72 13.78
N LEU A 88 -7.64 -11.57 12.57
CA LEU A 88 -8.99 -11.03 12.40
C LEU A 88 -10.04 -11.96 13.02
N VAL A 89 -9.95 -13.27 12.78
CA VAL A 89 -10.90 -14.25 13.33
C VAL A 89 -10.92 -14.24 14.86
N ASP A 90 -9.75 -14.12 15.48
CA ASP A 90 -9.57 -14.17 16.94
C ASP A 90 -10.03 -12.88 17.63
N ASN A 91 -9.97 -11.73 16.94
CA ASN A 91 -10.22 -10.42 17.54
C ASN A 91 -11.51 -9.74 17.08
N TYR A 92 -12.12 -10.20 15.98
CA TYR A 92 -13.32 -9.58 15.42
C TYR A 92 -14.59 -9.86 16.23
N GLU A 93 -15.28 -8.77 16.52
CA GLU A 93 -16.62 -8.72 17.07
C GLU A 93 -17.55 -7.91 16.16
N GLU A 94 -18.86 -8.16 16.29
CA GLU A 94 -19.86 -7.49 15.46
C GLU A 94 -19.76 -5.96 15.58
N GLY A 95 -19.70 -5.29 14.43
CA GLY A 95 -19.54 -3.84 14.33
C GLY A 95 -18.09 -3.35 14.25
N ASP A 96 -17.09 -4.21 14.48
CA ASP A 96 -15.68 -3.84 14.30
C ASP A 96 -15.39 -3.47 12.83
N LYS A 97 -14.42 -2.58 12.63
CA LYS A 97 -13.93 -2.15 11.30
C LYS A 97 -12.54 -2.69 11.04
N ILE A 98 -12.26 -3.05 9.79
CA ILE A 98 -11.01 -3.68 9.36
C ILE A 98 -10.26 -2.77 8.41
N TYR A 99 -8.96 -2.62 8.65
CA TYR A 99 -8.06 -1.76 7.89
C TYR A 99 -6.85 -2.59 7.45
N PHE A 100 -6.44 -2.42 6.21
CA PHE A 100 -5.30 -3.12 5.64
C PHE A 100 -4.28 -2.13 5.12
N PHE A 101 -3.03 -2.34 5.47
CA PHE A 101 -1.90 -1.60 4.93
C PHE A 101 -0.82 -2.53 4.41
N GLY A 102 -0.17 -2.16 3.30
CA GLY A 102 1.00 -2.92 2.89
C GLY A 102 1.84 -2.30 1.79
N PHE A 103 3.08 -2.77 1.65
CA PHE A 103 4.02 -2.31 0.64
C PHE A 103 4.53 -3.47 -0.22
N SER A 104 4.64 -3.29 -1.54
CA SER A 104 5.23 -4.27 -2.45
C SER A 104 4.48 -5.61 -2.43
N ARG A 105 5.15 -6.71 -2.08
CA ARG A 105 4.52 -8.01 -1.82
C ARG A 105 3.72 -8.06 -0.51
N GLY A 106 4.02 -7.19 0.45
CA GLY A 106 3.16 -6.95 1.60
C GLY A 106 1.83 -6.33 1.20
N ALA A 107 1.81 -5.44 0.20
CA ALA A 107 0.59 -4.92 -0.38
C ALA A 107 -0.22 -6.03 -1.09
N TYR A 108 0.43 -6.96 -1.78
CA TYR A 108 -0.22 -8.16 -2.31
C TYR A 108 -0.91 -8.93 -1.19
N THR A 109 -0.20 -9.20 -0.09
CA THR A 109 -0.74 -9.94 1.08
C THR A 109 -1.95 -9.22 1.68
N ALA A 110 -1.84 -7.91 1.92
CA ALA A 110 -2.93 -7.07 2.43
C ALA A 110 -4.17 -7.14 1.53
N ARG A 111 -3.99 -7.02 0.21
CA ARG A 111 -5.07 -7.10 -0.78
C ARG A 111 -5.67 -8.50 -0.90
N ALA A 112 -4.86 -9.55 -0.75
CA ALA A 112 -5.33 -10.93 -0.75
C ALA A 112 -6.23 -11.20 0.46
N ILE A 113 -5.81 -10.79 1.66
CA ILE A 113 -6.62 -10.94 2.87
C ILE A 113 -7.93 -10.14 2.74
N ALA A 114 -7.85 -8.88 2.30
CA ALA A 114 -9.03 -8.07 2.04
C ALA A 114 -9.99 -8.73 1.04
N GLY A 115 -9.47 -9.33 -0.04
CA GLY A 115 -10.24 -10.10 -1.01
C GLY A 115 -10.99 -11.28 -0.38
N ILE A 116 -10.29 -12.11 0.40
CA ILE A 116 -10.91 -13.25 1.10
C ILE A 116 -12.01 -12.78 2.06
N VAL A 117 -11.73 -11.73 2.84
CA VAL A 117 -12.70 -11.17 3.81
C VAL A 117 -13.92 -10.59 3.11
N CYS A 118 -13.74 -9.85 2.02
CA CYS A 118 -14.85 -9.25 1.28
C CYS A 118 -15.69 -10.27 0.50
N GLU A 119 -15.06 -11.30 -0.07
CA GLU A 119 -15.75 -12.27 -0.93
C GLU A 119 -16.36 -13.43 -0.14
N LEU A 120 -15.65 -13.94 0.86
CA LEU A 120 -16.06 -15.13 1.63
C LEU A 120 -16.48 -14.79 3.06
N GLY A 121 -15.98 -13.71 3.63
CA GLY A 121 -16.25 -13.32 5.03
C GLY A 121 -15.21 -13.87 6.01
N LEU A 122 -15.54 -13.80 7.30
CA LEU A 122 -14.69 -14.27 8.39
C LEU A 122 -15.11 -15.64 8.90
N LEU A 123 -14.14 -16.51 9.15
CA LEU A 123 -14.34 -17.75 9.87
C LEU A 123 -14.56 -17.47 11.37
N THR A 124 -15.17 -18.44 12.05
CA THR A 124 -15.12 -18.54 13.50
C THR A 124 -13.76 -19.11 13.94
N PRO A 125 -13.35 -18.98 15.21
CA PRO A 125 -12.13 -19.62 15.69
C PRO A 125 -12.08 -21.13 15.41
N ARG A 126 -13.23 -21.83 15.49
CA ARG A 126 -13.33 -23.24 15.08
C ARG A 126 -13.26 -23.43 13.57
N GLY A 127 -13.85 -22.50 12.81
CA GLY A 127 -13.80 -22.52 11.34
C GLY A 127 -12.39 -22.41 10.76
N MET A 128 -11.43 -21.83 11.51
CA MET A 128 -10.04 -21.72 11.08
C MET A 128 -9.36 -23.04 10.75
N ASP A 129 -9.84 -24.16 11.30
CA ASP A 129 -9.40 -25.51 10.93
C ASP A 129 -9.58 -25.78 9.43
N ASN A 130 -10.53 -25.10 8.79
CA ASN A 130 -10.85 -25.20 7.36
C ASN A 130 -10.18 -24.12 6.49
N PHE A 131 -9.30 -23.29 7.04
CA PHE A 131 -8.73 -22.14 6.31
C PHE A 131 -7.99 -22.55 5.04
N ALA A 132 -7.29 -23.70 5.04
CA ALA A 132 -6.59 -24.19 3.85
C ALA A 132 -7.56 -24.39 2.66
N THR A 133 -8.72 -25.00 2.92
CA THR A 133 -9.78 -25.18 1.92
C THR A 133 -10.30 -23.83 1.42
N VAL A 134 -10.59 -22.91 2.33
CA VAL A 134 -11.09 -21.56 1.99
C VAL A 134 -10.09 -20.80 1.13
N TYR A 135 -8.80 -20.87 1.48
CA TYR A 135 -7.72 -20.26 0.72
C TYR A 135 -7.58 -20.89 -0.67
N ASP A 136 -7.58 -22.21 -0.76
CA ASP A 136 -7.49 -22.91 -2.05
C ASP A 136 -8.67 -22.59 -2.96
N ASP A 137 -9.89 -22.56 -2.42
CA ASP A 137 -11.10 -22.30 -3.19
C ASP A 137 -11.14 -20.84 -3.70
N PHE A 138 -10.66 -19.88 -2.90
CA PHE A 138 -10.51 -18.48 -3.31
C PHE A 138 -9.56 -18.34 -4.51
N TYR A 139 -8.41 -19.03 -4.50
CA TYR A 139 -7.41 -18.93 -5.57
C TYR A 139 -7.71 -19.81 -6.80
N ASP A 140 -8.33 -20.98 -6.62
CA ASP A 140 -8.69 -21.87 -7.73
C ASP A 140 -9.93 -21.41 -8.52
N ARG A 141 -10.67 -20.40 -8.02
CA ARG A 141 -12.00 -20.01 -8.53
C ARG A 141 -12.94 -21.22 -8.69
N LYS A 142 -12.84 -22.20 -7.79
CA LYS A 142 -13.70 -23.40 -7.81
C LYS A 142 -15.15 -23.14 -7.39
N LEU A 143 -15.57 -21.88 -7.24
CA LEU A 143 -16.83 -21.56 -6.58
C LEU A 143 -17.74 -20.58 -7.32
N PRO A 144 -18.98 -21.03 -7.60
CA PRO A 144 -20.19 -20.29 -7.25
C PRO A 144 -20.21 -19.89 -5.75
N VAL A 145 -20.75 -18.71 -5.44
CA VAL A 145 -21.03 -18.19 -4.08
C VAL A 145 -21.40 -19.33 -3.11
N TYR A 146 -20.65 -19.50 -2.00
CA TYR A 146 -20.98 -20.53 -1.00
C TYR A 146 -22.42 -20.35 -0.52
N ASP A 147 -23.22 -21.40 -0.62
CA ASP A 147 -24.54 -21.43 0.01
C ASP A 147 -24.44 -21.42 1.54
N GLU A 148 -25.55 -21.16 2.21
CA GLU A 148 -25.61 -21.07 3.68
C GLU A 148 -25.18 -22.37 4.36
N GLU A 149 -25.48 -23.53 3.76
CA GLU A 149 -25.10 -24.82 4.34
C GLU A 149 -23.59 -25.00 4.33
N LYS A 150 -22.93 -24.73 3.19
CA LYS A 150 -21.48 -24.83 3.05
C LYS A 150 -20.78 -23.82 3.95
N ARG A 151 -21.31 -22.59 4.06
CA ARG A 151 -20.80 -21.58 5.01
C ARG A 151 -20.82 -22.09 6.45
N ARG A 152 -21.93 -22.69 6.88
CA ARG A 152 -22.06 -23.29 8.21
C ARG A 152 -21.12 -24.48 8.42
N GLN A 153 -20.97 -25.35 7.42
CA GLN A 153 -20.06 -26.50 7.47
C GLN A 153 -18.59 -26.07 7.62
N LEU A 154 -18.18 -25.04 6.88
CA LEU A 154 -16.81 -24.50 6.97
C LEU A 154 -16.59 -23.63 8.21
N GLY A 155 -17.66 -23.25 8.91
CA GLY A 155 -17.59 -22.49 10.16
C GLY A 155 -17.43 -20.99 9.95
N PHE A 156 -18.03 -20.43 8.89
CA PHE A 156 -18.11 -18.97 8.69
C PHE A 156 -19.03 -18.32 9.72
N ARG A 157 -18.71 -17.07 10.04
CA ARG A 157 -19.63 -16.14 10.71
C ARG A 157 -20.74 -15.70 9.75
N ASP A 158 -21.73 -15.01 10.30
CA ASP A 158 -22.74 -14.33 9.51
C ASP A 158 -22.09 -13.35 8.51
N PRO A 159 -22.73 -13.09 7.36
CA PRO A 159 -22.19 -12.15 6.37
C PRO A 159 -21.88 -10.80 7.00
N LEU A 160 -20.69 -10.28 6.70
CA LEU A 160 -20.25 -8.99 7.22
C LEU A 160 -21.06 -7.86 6.57
N PRO A 161 -21.43 -6.82 7.33
CA PRO A 161 -22.00 -5.61 6.74
C PRO A 161 -21.09 -5.01 5.68
N ARG A 162 -21.69 -4.43 4.63
CA ARG A 162 -20.94 -3.68 3.62
C ARG A 162 -20.08 -2.61 4.27
N PHE A 163 -18.85 -2.45 3.77
CA PHE A 163 -17.85 -1.55 4.33
C PHE A 163 -17.34 -1.95 5.73
N THR A 164 -17.45 -3.22 6.12
CA THR A 164 -16.66 -3.73 7.25
C THR A 164 -15.15 -3.59 6.99
N VAL A 165 -14.72 -3.79 5.74
CA VAL A 165 -13.38 -3.40 5.29
C VAL A 165 -13.40 -1.91 4.93
N GLU A 166 -12.88 -1.09 5.83
CA GLU A 166 -12.98 0.36 5.76
C GLU A 166 -11.88 0.94 4.87
N ILE A 167 -10.61 0.57 5.09
CA ILE A 167 -9.48 1.07 4.28
C ILE A 167 -8.61 -0.08 3.81
N VAL A 168 -8.22 -0.05 2.53
CA VAL A 168 -7.07 -0.78 2.01
C VAL A 168 -6.07 0.22 1.44
N GLY A 169 -5.02 0.52 2.20
CA GLY A 169 -3.98 1.49 1.87
C GLY A 169 -2.67 0.80 1.48
N VAL A 170 -2.22 0.94 0.24
CA VAL A 170 -1.05 0.22 -0.25
C VAL A 170 -0.01 1.12 -0.92
N TRP A 171 1.26 0.75 -0.79
CA TRP A 171 2.37 1.32 -1.54
C TRP A 171 2.84 0.31 -2.60
N ASP A 172 2.83 0.75 -3.85
CA ASP A 172 3.40 0.13 -5.04
C ASP A 172 3.24 -1.40 -5.07
N THR A 173 1.99 -1.90 -5.07
CA THR A 173 1.70 -3.34 -5.13
C THR A 173 2.38 -3.99 -6.34
N VAL A 174 3.15 -5.06 -6.09
CA VAL A 174 3.79 -5.87 -7.13
C VAL A 174 3.32 -7.31 -7.01
N ALA A 175 2.65 -7.82 -8.04
CA ALA A 175 2.29 -9.23 -8.17
C ALA A 175 3.45 -10.10 -8.69
N PHE A 176 3.28 -11.42 -8.55
CA PHE A 176 4.20 -12.41 -9.12
C PHE A 176 3.85 -12.67 -10.59
N HIS A 177 4.25 -11.76 -11.48
CA HIS A 177 3.84 -11.80 -12.89
C HIS A 177 4.44 -12.94 -13.74
N LYS A 178 5.36 -13.74 -13.18
CA LYS A 178 6.04 -14.86 -13.87
C LYS A 178 6.31 -16.04 -12.92
N PRO A 179 5.27 -16.71 -12.38
CA PRO A 179 5.44 -17.78 -11.40
C PRO A 179 6.22 -18.97 -11.98
N TRP A 180 6.10 -19.24 -13.30
CA TRP A 180 6.85 -20.28 -14.00
C TRP A 180 8.37 -20.08 -14.02
N MET A 181 8.86 -18.83 -13.89
CA MET A 181 10.31 -18.56 -13.84
C MET A 181 10.95 -18.96 -12.51
N PHE A 182 10.16 -19.23 -11.48
CA PHE A 182 10.63 -19.66 -10.16
C PHE A 182 10.52 -21.18 -9.96
N GLY A 183 10.20 -21.92 -11.03
CA GLY A 183 9.97 -23.35 -11.03
C GLY A 183 8.63 -23.74 -10.39
N ASN A 184 8.03 -24.83 -10.85
CA ASN A 184 6.80 -25.42 -10.27
C ASN A 184 7.02 -26.04 -8.87
N TRP A 185 8.03 -25.59 -8.11
CA TRP A 185 8.42 -26.18 -6.82
C TRP A 185 7.66 -25.64 -5.61
N SER A 186 7.00 -24.49 -5.71
CA SER A 186 6.37 -23.85 -4.54
C SER A 186 4.96 -24.34 -4.24
N GLY A 187 4.22 -24.87 -5.22
CA GLY A 187 2.79 -25.21 -5.05
C GLY A 187 1.88 -24.02 -4.72
N GLU A 188 2.42 -22.80 -4.68
CA GLU A 188 1.74 -21.57 -4.29
C GLU A 188 1.02 -20.95 -5.49
N LYS A 189 -0.30 -20.72 -5.37
CA LYS A 189 -1.16 -20.15 -6.42
C LYS A 189 -1.10 -18.62 -6.38
N LEU A 190 -0.03 -18.05 -6.92
CA LEU A 190 0.32 -16.63 -6.77
C LEU A 190 -0.18 -15.72 -7.91
N GLU A 191 -1.19 -16.13 -8.67
CA GLU A 191 -1.75 -15.27 -9.71
C GLU A 191 -2.64 -14.19 -9.10
N PHE A 192 -2.23 -12.94 -9.25
CA PHE A 192 -3.05 -11.82 -8.83
C PHE A 192 -4.20 -11.62 -9.81
N ARG A 193 -5.34 -12.23 -9.48
CA ARG A 193 -6.58 -12.13 -10.25
C ARG A 193 -7.57 -11.11 -9.67
N ASN A 194 -7.20 -10.45 -8.57
CA ASN A 194 -8.02 -9.45 -7.86
C ASN A 194 -7.64 -8.01 -8.24
N THR A 195 -7.53 -7.74 -9.54
CA THR A 195 -7.34 -6.37 -10.04
C THR A 195 -8.64 -5.57 -10.05
N LEU A 196 -9.81 -6.21 -9.97
CA LEU A 196 -11.07 -5.52 -9.74
C LEU A 196 -11.24 -5.25 -8.25
N LEU A 197 -11.47 -4.01 -7.84
CA LEU A 197 -11.70 -3.70 -6.43
C LEU A 197 -13.03 -4.32 -5.96
N SER A 198 -13.06 -4.94 -4.78
CA SER A 198 -14.32 -5.44 -4.21
C SER A 198 -15.24 -4.27 -3.83
N ARG A 199 -16.54 -4.37 -4.14
CA ARG A 199 -17.57 -3.38 -3.78
C ARG A 199 -17.78 -3.22 -2.27
N GLU A 200 -17.24 -4.15 -1.49
CA GLU A 200 -17.32 -4.19 -0.03
C GLU A 200 -16.23 -3.36 0.66
N VAL A 201 -15.24 -2.88 -0.08
CA VAL A 201 -14.19 -1.97 0.44
C VAL A 201 -14.71 -0.53 0.40
N LYS A 202 -14.60 0.22 1.49
CA LYS A 202 -15.04 1.64 1.49
C LYS A 202 -14.02 2.56 0.82
N TYR A 203 -12.76 2.48 1.24
CA TYR A 203 -11.67 3.32 0.76
C TYR A 203 -10.50 2.46 0.29
N ALA A 204 -10.07 2.65 -0.95
CA ALA A 204 -8.89 2.00 -1.51
C ALA A 204 -7.87 3.06 -1.95
N PHE A 205 -6.70 3.07 -1.32
CA PHE A 205 -5.67 4.06 -1.55
C PHE A 205 -4.39 3.37 -2.02
N HIS A 206 -3.86 3.75 -3.17
CA HIS A 206 -2.65 3.15 -3.74
C HIS A 206 -1.64 4.23 -4.14
N ALA A 207 -0.53 4.33 -3.42
CA ALA A 207 0.62 5.15 -3.82
C ALA A 207 1.52 4.37 -4.79
N LEU A 208 1.78 4.91 -5.98
CA LEU A 208 2.48 4.24 -7.08
C LEU A 208 3.81 4.94 -7.41
N ALA A 209 4.86 4.16 -7.68
CA ALA A 209 6.16 4.68 -8.10
C ALA A 209 6.18 4.94 -9.61
N LEU A 210 6.33 6.21 -10.02
CA LEU A 210 6.32 6.63 -11.42
C LEU A 210 7.60 6.25 -12.16
N ASP A 211 8.75 6.35 -11.50
CA ASP A 211 10.07 6.24 -12.14
C ASP A 211 10.70 4.84 -12.01
N GLU A 212 9.93 3.84 -11.58
CA GLU A 212 10.38 2.45 -11.48
C GLU A 212 10.43 1.79 -12.87
N GLU A 213 11.62 1.34 -13.27
CA GLU A 213 11.88 0.77 -14.60
C GLU A 213 12.12 -0.75 -14.57
N ARG A 214 12.30 -1.38 -13.41
CA ARG A 214 12.60 -2.82 -13.37
C ARG A 214 11.35 -3.62 -13.73
N SER A 215 11.43 -4.45 -14.76
CA SER A 215 10.29 -5.23 -15.25
C SER A 215 9.68 -6.18 -14.21
N ALA A 216 10.45 -6.65 -13.23
CA ALA A 216 9.91 -7.46 -12.14
C ALA A 216 9.05 -6.70 -11.13
N TYR A 217 9.12 -5.36 -11.13
CA TYR A 217 8.37 -4.50 -10.22
C TYR A 217 7.16 -3.87 -10.88
N GLN A 218 6.69 -4.36 -12.04
CA GLN A 218 5.47 -3.83 -12.67
C GLN A 218 4.31 -3.78 -11.66
N PRO A 219 3.61 -2.64 -11.57
CA PRO A 219 2.63 -2.44 -10.52
C PRO A 219 1.34 -3.15 -10.92
N THR A 220 0.61 -3.58 -9.91
CA THR A 220 -0.71 -4.18 -10.10
C THR A 220 -1.77 -3.19 -9.64
N LEU A 221 -2.42 -2.51 -10.59
CA LEU A 221 -3.44 -1.51 -10.28
C LEU A 221 -4.79 -2.17 -9.93
N TRP A 222 -5.64 -1.41 -9.26
CA TRP A 222 -7.06 -1.69 -9.15
C TRP A 222 -7.83 -1.10 -10.34
N HIS A 223 -8.98 -1.70 -10.59
CA HIS A 223 -10.02 -1.18 -11.45
C HIS A 223 -11.30 -1.03 -10.63
N GLN A 224 -12.01 0.07 -10.83
CA GLN A 224 -13.22 0.43 -10.12
C GLN A 224 -14.41 -0.40 -10.66
N PRO A 225 -15.12 -1.18 -9.82
CA PRO A 225 -16.29 -1.90 -10.30
C PRO A 225 -17.44 -0.95 -10.64
N GLU A 226 -18.32 -1.37 -11.56
CA GLU A 226 -19.62 -0.73 -11.77
C GLU A 226 -20.47 -0.79 -10.50
N ASN A 227 -21.34 0.21 -10.30
CA ASN A 227 -22.26 0.31 -9.16
C ASN A 227 -21.54 0.28 -7.79
N ALA A 228 -20.52 1.12 -7.64
CA ALA A 228 -19.68 1.20 -6.45
C ALA A 228 -20.07 2.39 -5.55
N ASP A 229 -21.35 2.60 -5.31
CA ASP A 229 -21.83 3.79 -4.60
C ASP A 229 -21.20 3.91 -3.21
N GLY A 230 -20.68 5.10 -2.90
CA GLY A 230 -20.02 5.41 -1.64
C GLY A 230 -18.64 4.79 -1.46
N GLN A 231 -18.08 4.10 -2.46
CA GLN A 231 -16.68 3.67 -2.48
C GLN A 231 -15.79 4.76 -3.06
N GLU A 232 -14.57 4.87 -2.55
CA GLU A 232 -13.54 5.76 -3.09
C GLU A 232 -12.28 4.95 -3.42
N LEU A 233 -11.83 5.04 -4.67
CA LEU A 233 -10.55 4.48 -5.14
C LEU A 233 -9.65 5.62 -5.56
N LEU A 234 -8.48 5.76 -4.95
CA LEU A 234 -7.42 6.68 -5.37
C LEU A 234 -6.16 5.90 -5.71
N GLN A 235 -5.70 6.01 -6.96
CA GLN A 235 -4.41 5.48 -7.39
C GLN A 235 -3.49 6.63 -7.79
N VAL A 236 -2.57 7.00 -6.92
CA VAL A 236 -1.80 8.24 -7.03
C VAL A 236 -0.35 7.93 -7.42
N TRP A 237 0.10 8.51 -8.52
CA TRP A 237 1.49 8.41 -8.97
C TRP A 237 2.38 9.44 -8.28
N PHE A 238 3.50 8.98 -7.74
CA PHE A 238 4.50 9.77 -7.03
C PHE A 238 5.89 9.63 -7.65
N SER A 239 6.75 10.56 -7.26
CA SER A 239 8.14 10.56 -7.69
C SER A 239 9.02 9.51 -7.05
N GLY A 240 9.94 8.98 -7.87
CA GLY A 240 10.94 8.02 -7.45
C GLY A 240 10.63 6.59 -7.89
N VAL A 241 11.53 5.70 -7.50
CA VAL A 241 11.43 4.26 -7.74
C VAL A 241 10.68 3.55 -6.61
N HIS A 242 10.54 2.22 -6.67
CA HIS A 242 9.76 1.42 -5.72
C HIS A 242 10.01 1.76 -4.23
N THR A 243 11.27 1.92 -3.81
CA THR A 243 11.66 2.24 -2.43
C THR A 243 11.50 3.71 -2.05
N ASP A 244 11.43 4.61 -3.03
CA ASP A 244 11.15 6.03 -2.80
C ASP A 244 9.67 6.26 -2.47
N VAL A 245 8.79 5.34 -2.86
CA VAL A 245 7.37 5.35 -2.50
C VAL A 245 7.09 4.46 -1.29
N GLY A 246 7.68 3.27 -1.23
CA GLY A 246 7.47 2.35 -0.11
C GLY A 246 8.29 2.62 1.15
N GLY A 247 9.33 3.44 1.05
CA GLY A 247 10.31 3.65 2.11
C GLY A 247 11.36 2.53 2.21
N GLY A 248 12.19 2.65 3.25
CA GLY A 248 13.30 1.74 3.51
C GLY A 248 14.57 2.00 2.68
N GLY A 249 14.63 3.13 1.96
CA GLY A 249 15.87 3.67 1.42
C GLY A 249 16.60 4.53 2.46
N GLN A 250 17.90 4.74 2.27
CA GLN A 250 18.73 5.64 3.09
C GLN A 250 18.28 7.10 3.02
N ASP A 251 17.72 7.49 1.88
CA ASP A 251 17.12 8.80 1.70
C ASP A 251 15.59 8.68 1.75
N PRO A 252 14.93 9.12 2.84
CA PRO A 252 13.49 8.96 2.98
C PRO A 252 12.69 10.13 2.38
N ARG A 253 13.33 11.14 1.76
CA ARG A 253 12.67 12.39 1.40
C ARG A 253 11.44 12.21 0.52
N LEU A 254 11.52 11.34 -0.48
CA LEU A 254 10.38 11.00 -1.34
C LEU A 254 9.35 10.11 -0.62
N ALA A 255 9.84 9.17 0.20
CA ALA A 255 9.00 8.27 0.97
C ALA A 255 8.18 9.03 2.01
N ASN A 256 8.70 10.13 2.55
CA ASN A 256 8.00 11.02 3.47
C ASN A 256 6.75 11.62 2.83
N ILE A 257 6.79 11.98 1.53
CA ILE A 257 5.64 12.55 0.82
C ILE A 257 4.50 11.52 0.77
N THR A 258 4.81 10.28 0.38
CA THR A 258 3.80 9.22 0.25
C THR A 258 3.30 8.69 1.61
N LEU A 259 4.11 8.78 2.66
CA LEU A 259 3.70 8.50 4.03
C LEU A 259 2.73 9.57 4.53
N ALA A 260 3.06 10.85 4.34
CA ALA A 260 2.20 11.97 4.68
C ALA A 260 0.86 11.88 3.96
N TRP A 261 0.88 11.58 2.65
CA TRP A 261 -0.32 11.35 1.86
C TRP A 261 -1.18 10.23 2.43
N MET A 262 -0.61 9.05 2.71
CA MET A 262 -1.39 7.92 3.24
C MET A 262 -2.02 8.25 4.59
N ILE A 263 -1.27 8.87 5.51
CA ILE A 263 -1.77 9.30 6.82
C ILE A 263 -2.93 10.30 6.64
N ALA A 264 -2.77 11.30 5.77
CA ALA A 264 -3.81 12.28 5.49
C ALA A 264 -5.08 11.64 4.91
N GLN A 265 -4.96 10.64 4.03
CA GLN A 265 -6.12 9.91 3.52
C GLN A 265 -6.83 9.09 4.62
N CYS A 266 -6.09 8.61 5.62
CA CYS A 266 -6.64 7.86 6.75
C CYS A 266 -7.29 8.75 7.82
N THR A 267 -6.90 10.02 7.92
CA THR A 267 -7.45 10.98 8.90
C THR A 267 -8.58 11.83 8.34
N LYS A 268 -8.71 11.96 7.01
CA LYS A 268 -9.67 12.89 6.37
C LYS A 268 -11.14 12.73 6.79
N HIS A 269 -11.55 11.53 7.22
CA HIS A 269 -12.88 11.27 7.77
C HIS A 269 -12.82 10.68 9.19
N ASN A 270 -11.78 11.00 9.95
CA ASN A 270 -11.55 10.53 11.31
C ASN A 270 -11.54 8.98 11.43
N GLN A 271 -11.16 8.27 10.37
CA GLN A 271 -11.21 6.80 10.34
C GLN A 271 -10.07 6.14 11.12
N LEU A 272 -8.94 6.83 11.31
CA LEU A 272 -7.81 6.40 12.13
C LEU A 272 -7.21 7.62 12.85
N SER A 273 -6.65 7.39 14.04
CA SER A 273 -5.87 8.39 14.78
C SER A 273 -4.41 7.99 14.84
N PHE A 274 -3.53 8.98 14.74
CA PHE A 274 -2.08 8.81 14.72
C PHE A 274 -1.42 9.77 15.72
N ASP A 275 -0.38 9.27 16.40
CA ASP A 275 0.59 10.04 17.15
C ASP A 275 1.80 10.35 16.24
N ILE A 276 1.61 11.33 15.36
CA ILE A 276 2.64 11.71 14.38
C ILE A 276 3.78 12.51 15.01
N GLU A 277 3.51 13.29 16.06
CA GLU A 277 4.51 14.16 16.67
C GLU A 277 5.59 13.34 17.39
N GLU A 278 5.19 12.33 18.15
CA GLU A 278 6.09 11.51 18.95
C GLU A 278 7.13 10.76 18.09
N TYR A 279 6.70 10.25 16.93
CA TYR A 279 7.51 9.36 16.10
C TYR A 279 8.04 10.00 14.81
N LEU A 280 7.28 10.87 14.13
CA LEU A 280 7.68 11.42 12.82
C LEU A 280 8.43 12.73 12.90
N PHE A 281 8.36 13.50 13.98
CA PHE A 281 8.99 14.81 14.05
C PHE A 281 10.25 14.81 14.93
N ASP A 282 11.18 15.70 14.60
CA ASP A 282 12.30 16.04 15.47
C ASP A 282 11.77 16.67 16.78
N ARG A 283 12.59 16.70 17.84
CA ARG A 283 12.26 17.39 19.11
C ARG A 283 13.19 18.58 19.33
N PRO A 284 12.71 19.83 19.22
CA PRO A 284 11.35 20.25 18.83
C PRO A 284 11.08 20.05 17.33
N PRO A 285 9.79 19.98 16.91
CA PRO A 285 9.45 19.85 15.50
C PRO A 285 9.99 21.01 14.67
N ARG A 286 10.37 20.72 13.42
CA ARG A 286 10.73 21.76 12.46
C ARG A 286 9.54 22.71 12.24
N PRO A 287 9.80 24.00 11.96
CA PRO A 287 8.74 24.96 11.65
C PRO A 287 7.89 24.52 10.45
N LEU A 288 6.66 25.02 10.40
CA LEU A 288 5.80 24.86 9.21
C LEU A 288 6.46 25.54 8.00
N GLU A 289 6.54 24.80 6.90
CA GLU A 289 6.93 25.36 5.63
C GLU A 289 5.80 26.22 5.06
N THR A 290 6.15 27.18 4.20
CA THR A 290 5.15 27.93 3.44
C THR A 290 4.51 27.03 2.39
N ASP A 291 3.26 27.28 2.03
CA ASP A 291 2.56 26.51 0.98
C ASP A 291 3.33 26.54 -0.36
N THR A 292 4.12 27.59 -0.60
CA THR A 292 4.97 27.80 -1.78
C THR A 292 6.34 27.13 -1.72
N ALA A 293 6.75 26.57 -0.57
CA ALA A 293 8.01 25.84 -0.48
C ALA A 293 7.95 24.62 -1.41
N PRO A 294 9.01 24.27 -2.15
CA PRO A 294 8.98 23.09 -2.99
C PRO A 294 8.95 21.81 -2.15
N TRP A 295 8.26 20.78 -2.63
CA TRP A 295 8.40 19.43 -2.11
C TRP A 295 9.83 18.92 -2.27
N ALA A 296 10.20 17.93 -1.46
CA ALA A 296 11.55 17.36 -1.49
C ALA A 296 11.93 16.73 -2.85
N THR A 297 10.96 16.49 -3.74
CA THR A 297 11.19 16.12 -5.14
C THR A 297 12.10 17.11 -5.88
N ALA A 298 12.08 18.40 -5.52
CA ALA A 298 12.95 19.41 -6.12
C ALA A 298 14.45 19.08 -5.96
N PHE A 299 14.82 18.29 -4.96
CA PHE A 299 16.22 17.93 -4.70
C PHE A 299 16.75 16.80 -5.62
N GLY A 300 15.96 16.30 -6.56
CA GLY A 300 16.38 15.35 -7.59
C GLY A 300 16.31 13.88 -7.16
N LYS A 301 16.97 13.01 -7.95
CA LYS A 301 16.99 11.56 -7.71
C LYS A 301 17.71 11.21 -6.41
N THR A 302 17.14 10.29 -5.65
CA THR A 302 17.82 9.61 -4.54
C THR A 302 18.74 8.52 -5.14
N ASN A 303 20.00 8.49 -4.71
CA ASN A 303 20.93 7.42 -5.12
C ASN A 303 20.49 6.11 -4.46
N THR A 304 19.91 5.18 -5.21
CA THR A 304 19.55 3.86 -4.69
C THR A 304 20.77 2.94 -4.65
N GLY A 305 21.56 3.07 -3.58
CA GLY A 305 22.63 2.12 -3.22
C GLY A 305 22.08 0.78 -2.70
N SER A 306 22.83 -0.29 -2.97
CA SER A 306 22.65 -1.69 -2.53
C SER A 306 21.57 -2.52 -3.25
N PHE A 307 20.28 -2.18 -3.18
CA PHE A 307 19.20 -3.08 -3.64
C PHE A 307 19.10 -3.23 -5.18
N ALA A 308 19.57 -2.22 -5.93
CA ALA A 308 19.50 -2.20 -7.39
C ALA A 308 20.30 -3.33 -8.07
N ARG A 309 21.46 -3.68 -7.52
CA ARG A 309 22.40 -4.63 -8.16
C ARG A 309 21.96 -6.10 -8.08
N THR A 310 21.35 -6.51 -6.97
CA THR A 310 20.99 -7.91 -6.74
C THR A 310 19.81 -8.36 -7.61
N VAL A 311 18.90 -7.43 -7.97
CA VAL A 311 17.69 -7.77 -8.75
C VAL A 311 17.86 -7.53 -10.25
N GLU A 312 18.59 -6.50 -10.68
CA GLU A 312 18.87 -6.28 -12.12
C GLU A 312 19.57 -7.50 -12.76
N THR A 313 20.44 -8.18 -12.01
CA THR A 313 21.20 -9.34 -12.49
C THR A 313 20.33 -10.60 -12.65
N ILE A 314 19.21 -10.70 -11.92
CA ILE A 314 18.39 -11.92 -11.85
C ILE A 314 17.10 -11.82 -12.70
N LEU A 315 16.56 -10.61 -12.95
CA LEU A 315 15.13 -10.45 -13.30
C LEU A 315 14.78 -9.74 -14.63
N GLY A 316 15.72 -9.63 -15.57
CA GLY A 316 15.37 -9.59 -17.00
C GLY A 316 14.58 -8.37 -17.49
N GLY A 317 15.27 -7.25 -17.66
CA GLY A 317 14.85 -6.14 -18.53
C GLY A 317 14.44 -4.86 -17.82
N LYS A 318 14.40 -3.77 -18.59
CA LYS A 318 13.84 -2.47 -18.20
C LYS A 318 12.55 -2.22 -18.97
N SER A 319 11.55 -1.71 -18.27
CA SER A 319 10.27 -1.28 -18.81
C SER A 319 9.76 -0.10 -17.98
N LYS A 320 9.59 1.06 -18.63
CA LYS A 320 8.97 2.23 -17.99
C LYS A 320 7.54 1.90 -17.52
N ARG A 321 7.06 2.64 -16.53
CA ARG A 321 5.65 2.62 -16.14
C ARG A 321 4.76 3.19 -17.25
N THR A 322 3.56 2.66 -17.38
CA THR A 322 2.59 3.10 -18.39
C THR A 322 1.21 3.36 -17.74
N PRO A 323 1.05 4.48 -17.00
CA PRO A 323 -0.25 4.88 -16.45
C PRO A 323 -1.35 4.82 -17.53
N LEU A 324 -2.57 4.48 -17.14
CA LEU A 324 -3.73 4.22 -18.01
C LEU A 324 -3.64 2.99 -18.95
N GLN A 325 -2.53 2.25 -18.98
CA GLN A 325 -2.35 1.11 -19.89
C GLN A 325 -2.36 -0.25 -19.19
N TYR A 326 -2.45 -0.28 -17.85
CA TYR A 326 -2.53 -1.52 -17.10
C TYR A 326 -3.91 -2.16 -17.30
N LYS A 327 -3.91 -3.45 -17.63
CA LYS A 327 -5.13 -4.19 -17.96
C LYS A 327 -5.69 -4.89 -16.73
N GLN A 328 -7.01 -4.91 -16.64
CA GLN A 328 -7.72 -5.76 -15.71
C GLN A 328 -7.43 -7.22 -16.03
N THR A 329 -7.19 -8.02 -15.00
CA THR A 329 -7.15 -9.47 -15.09
C THR A 329 -8.57 -10.04 -15.04
N GLY A 330 -8.89 -11.00 -15.91
CA GLY A 330 -10.20 -11.66 -15.98
C GLY A 330 -11.12 -11.17 -17.10
N ASP A 331 -12.31 -11.76 -17.19
CA ASP A 331 -13.31 -11.48 -18.22
C ASP A 331 -14.20 -10.29 -17.83
N GLY A 332 -14.41 -9.34 -18.75
CA GLY A 332 -15.29 -8.20 -18.53
C GLY A 332 -14.91 -6.96 -19.35
N ASN A 333 -15.77 -5.94 -19.32
CA ASN A 333 -15.46 -4.65 -19.92
C ASN A 333 -14.34 -3.96 -19.12
N PRO A 334 -13.40 -3.27 -19.78
CA PRO A 334 -12.34 -2.54 -19.09
C PRO A 334 -12.93 -1.49 -18.15
N GLN A 335 -12.68 -1.67 -16.86
CA GLN A 335 -13.10 -0.74 -15.82
C GLN A 335 -12.03 0.34 -15.59
N PRO A 336 -12.41 1.57 -15.19
CA PRO A 336 -11.45 2.66 -15.00
C PRO A 336 -10.57 2.42 -13.78
N THR A 337 -9.33 2.90 -13.83
CA THR A 337 -8.36 2.78 -12.75
C THR A 337 -8.41 3.97 -11.76
N ASN A 338 -9.04 5.09 -12.13
CA ASN A 338 -9.07 6.32 -11.32
C ASN A 338 -7.67 6.79 -10.88
N GLU A 339 -6.74 6.75 -11.83
CA GLU A 339 -5.37 7.21 -11.65
C GLU A 339 -5.30 8.75 -11.59
N VAL A 340 -4.42 9.28 -10.75
CA VAL A 340 -4.09 10.71 -10.65
C VAL A 340 -2.60 10.89 -10.36
N ILE A 341 -2.07 12.10 -10.56
CA ILE A 341 -0.66 12.40 -10.29
C ILE A 341 -0.55 13.35 -9.09
N HIS A 342 0.34 13.07 -8.15
CA HIS A 342 0.54 13.95 -6.99
C HIS A 342 1.22 15.27 -7.37
N ALA A 343 0.80 16.37 -6.74
CA ALA A 343 1.31 17.72 -7.01
C ALA A 343 2.83 17.89 -6.78
N SER A 344 3.44 17.02 -5.96
CA SER A 344 4.90 17.05 -5.74
C SER A 344 5.75 16.74 -6.98
N ILE A 345 5.14 16.33 -8.09
CA ILE A 345 5.82 16.13 -9.38
C ILE A 345 6.07 17.47 -10.09
N GLU A 346 5.30 18.53 -9.80
CA GLU A 346 5.50 19.87 -10.38
C GLU A 346 6.87 20.44 -10.09
N ASP A 347 7.41 20.13 -8.90
CA ASP A 347 8.71 20.61 -8.46
C ASP A 347 9.89 19.94 -9.19
N ARG A 348 9.62 18.98 -10.09
CA ARG A 348 10.62 18.46 -11.02
C ARG A 348 10.85 19.42 -12.17
N VAL A 349 12.11 19.54 -12.59
CA VAL A 349 12.40 20.13 -13.91
C VAL A 349 12.13 19.08 -14.99
N LEU A 350 10.91 19.04 -15.55
CA LEU A 350 10.51 18.04 -16.54
C LEU A 350 11.12 18.24 -17.93
N SER A 351 11.37 19.49 -18.33
CA SER A 351 11.73 19.87 -19.71
C SER A 351 13.11 20.54 -19.86
N GLY A 352 13.98 20.45 -18.84
CA GLY A 352 15.30 21.10 -18.88
C GLY A 352 15.30 22.63 -18.77
N LYS A 353 14.12 23.27 -18.61
CA LYS A 353 13.94 24.74 -18.56
C LYS A 353 13.55 25.23 -17.16
N GLY A 354 14.25 24.80 -16.11
CA GLY A 354 13.87 25.08 -14.71
C GLY A 354 14.09 26.54 -14.29
N THR A 355 13.06 27.15 -13.68
CA THR A 355 13.06 28.48 -13.05
C THR A 355 13.00 28.43 -11.51
N ILE A 356 12.96 27.23 -10.90
CA ILE A 356 12.95 27.09 -9.44
C ILE A 356 14.40 27.07 -8.96
N ALA A 357 14.80 28.09 -8.21
CA ALA A 357 16.14 28.21 -7.66
C ALA A 357 16.45 27.02 -6.73
N GLY A 358 17.48 26.23 -7.08
CA GLY A 358 17.89 25.05 -6.31
C GLY A 358 17.25 23.73 -6.73
N ALA A 359 16.31 23.71 -7.69
CA ALA A 359 15.74 22.48 -8.21
C ALA A 359 16.72 21.74 -9.14
N VAL A 360 16.82 20.42 -8.96
CA VAL A 360 17.68 19.54 -9.77
C VAL A 360 16.93 19.06 -11.01
N LEU A 361 17.64 18.97 -12.15
CA LEU A 361 17.09 18.40 -13.37
C LEU A 361 16.72 16.93 -13.16
N TRP A 362 15.42 16.64 -13.13
CA TRP A 362 14.89 15.28 -12.99
C TRP A 362 13.79 15.01 -14.04
N PRO A 363 14.18 14.62 -15.26
CA PRO A 363 13.22 14.30 -16.31
C PRO A 363 12.44 13.02 -15.98
N SER A 364 11.20 12.94 -16.44
CA SER A 364 10.37 11.74 -16.38
C SER A 364 10.35 11.05 -17.74
N LEU A 365 10.38 9.71 -17.75
CA LEU A 365 10.14 8.90 -18.97
C LEU A 365 8.64 8.67 -19.23
N VAL A 366 7.79 9.11 -18.31
CA VAL A 366 6.36 8.84 -18.28
C VAL A 366 5.54 10.11 -18.48
N ILE A 367 6.00 11.23 -17.93
CA ILE A 367 5.34 12.53 -18.04
C ILE A 367 6.07 13.39 -19.07
N GLU A 368 5.31 13.90 -20.04
CA GLU A 368 5.80 14.85 -21.04
C GLU A 368 5.75 16.29 -20.50
N ARG A 369 4.60 16.72 -19.97
CA ARG A 369 4.37 18.10 -19.51
C ARG A 369 3.13 18.24 -18.63
N LEU A 370 3.03 19.36 -17.92
CA LEU A 370 1.81 19.84 -17.25
C LEU A 370 1.12 20.90 -18.11
N THR A 371 -0.20 20.84 -18.26
CA THR A 371 -0.99 21.88 -18.92
C THR A 371 -1.31 23.04 -17.96
N PRO A 372 -1.66 24.24 -18.46
CA PRO A 372 -2.17 25.33 -17.62
C PRO A 372 -3.40 24.95 -16.78
N ASP A 373 -4.20 23.99 -17.26
CA ASP A 373 -5.42 23.49 -16.62
C ASP A 373 -5.16 22.37 -15.60
N GLN A 374 -3.90 22.19 -15.16
CA GLN A 374 -3.50 21.19 -14.15
C GLN A 374 -3.73 19.73 -14.59
N GLU A 375 -3.61 19.47 -15.90
CA GLU A 375 -3.59 18.12 -16.46
C GLU A 375 -2.16 17.70 -16.83
N TRP A 376 -1.78 16.51 -16.37
CA TRP A 376 -0.52 15.87 -16.71
C TRP A 376 -0.63 15.13 -18.03
N VAL A 377 0.12 15.55 -19.03
CA VAL A 377 0.23 14.84 -20.32
C VAL A 377 1.32 13.79 -20.21
N LEU A 378 0.94 12.54 -20.45
CA LEU A 378 1.83 11.39 -20.45
C LEU A 378 2.56 11.29 -21.80
N ASP A 379 3.78 10.75 -21.79
CA ASP A 379 4.55 10.43 -23.01
C ASP A 379 3.80 9.45 -23.93
N SER A 380 2.86 8.67 -23.38
CA SER A 380 1.96 7.79 -24.13
C SER A 380 0.82 8.53 -24.85
N GLY A 381 0.68 9.84 -24.66
CA GLY A 381 -0.42 10.67 -25.16
C GLY A 381 -1.66 10.71 -24.26
N GLY A 382 -1.68 9.93 -23.17
CA GLY A 382 -2.75 9.97 -22.17
C GLY A 382 -2.71 11.24 -21.31
N LYS A 383 -3.80 11.52 -20.60
CA LYS A 383 -3.87 12.62 -19.64
C LYS A 383 -4.35 12.15 -18.28
N LEU A 384 -3.75 12.66 -17.22
CA LEU A 384 -4.17 12.45 -15.84
C LEU A 384 -4.37 13.79 -15.14
N VAL A 385 -5.35 13.87 -14.25
CA VAL A 385 -5.53 15.06 -13.41
C VAL A 385 -4.59 15.04 -12.22
N GLN A 386 -4.31 16.21 -11.67
CA GLN A 386 -3.58 16.34 -10.42
C GLN A 386 -4.43 15.92 -9.21
N ALA A 387 -3.83 15.18 -8.28
CA ALA A 387 -4.43 14.87 -6.99
C ALA A 387 -4.47 16.13 -6.11
N PRO A 388 -5.58 16.40 -5.39
CA PRO A 388 -5.62 17.48 -4.41
C PRO A 388 -4.69 17.16 -3.23
N VAL A 389 -3.99 18.18 -2.73
CA VAL A 389 -3.14 18.08 -1.55
C VAL A 389 -3.98 18.40 -0.31
N LEU A 390 -4.02 17.48 0.65
CA LEU A 390 -4.75 17.66 1.91
C LEU A 390 -3.96 18.54 2.90
N LYS A 391 -4.68 19.25 3.78
CA LYS A 391 -4.06 20.09 4.83
C LYS A 391 -3.09 19.33 5.71
N GLU A 392 -3.43 18.08 6.04
CA GLU A 392 -2.60 17.20 6.86
C GLU A 392 -1.27 16.84 6.15
N GLU A 393 -1.27 16.75 4.82
CA GLU A 393 -0.04 16.55 4.04
C GLU A 393 0.87 17.78 4.10
N LEU A 394 0.28 18.98 3.93
CA LEU A 394 1.00 20.24 4.07
C LEU A 394 1.55 20.43 5.49
N PHE A 395 0.82 19.99 6.51
CA PHE A 395 1.28 20.02 7.90
C PHE A 395 2.53 19.15 8.11
N MET A 396 2.64 18.00 7.44
CA MET A 396 3.81 17.11 7.54
C MET A 396 4.96 17.48 6.59
N LYS A 397 4.71 18.32 5.58
CA LYS A 397 5.68 18.71 4.55
C LYS A 397 6.95 19.31 5.19
N GLY A 398 8.09 18.72 4.85
CA GLY A 398 9.41 19.13 5.36
C GLY A 398 9.71 18.81 6.83
N ARG A 399 8.71 18.32 7.58
CA ARG A 399 8.78 18.14 9.04
C ARG A 399 9.02 16.69 9.46
N ILE A 400 8.77 15.72 8.58
CA ILE A 400 9.06 14.31 8.84
C ILE A 400 10.58 14.10 8.92
N ARG A 401 11.06 13.62 10.06
CA ARG A 401 12.47 13.33 10.34
C ARG A 401 13.02 12.18 9.50
N THR A 402 14.34 12.16 9.37
CA THR A 402 15.08 11.00 8.86
C THR A 402 15.37 10.07 10.03
N VAL A 403 15.07 8.78 9.88
CA VAL A 403 15.41 7.76 10.88
C VAL A 403 16.80 7.24 10.56
N HIS A 404 17.79 7.64 11.36
CA HIS A 404 19.15 7.12 11.30
C HIS A 404 19.27 5.98 12.31
N VAL A 405 19.46 4.74 11.84
CA VAL A 405 19.45 3.55 12.72
C VAL A 405 20.67 3.50 13.65
N ASP A 406 21.77 4.14 13.24
CA ASP A 406 23.03 4.19 13.97
C ASP A 406 23.17 5.42 14.90
N GLU A 407 22.22 6.35 14.89
CA GLU A 407 22.28 7.58 15.70
C GLU A 407 21.33 7.48 16.91
N VAL A 408 21.78 8.03 18.05
CA VAL A 408 20.94 8.17 19.24
C VAL A 408 20.03 9.39 19.04
N ASP A 409 18.72 9.19 19.22
CA ASP A 409 17.68 10.23 19.13
C ASP A 409 17.91 11.36 20.16
#